data_AF-A0A291PK43-F1
#
_entry.id   AF-A0A291PK43-F1
#
_cell.length_a   1.000
_cell.length_b   1.000
_cell.length_c   1.000
_cell.angle_alpha   90.00
_cell.angle_beta   90.00
_cell.angle_gamma   90.00
#
_symmetry.space_group_name_H-M   'P 1'
#
loop_
_entity.id
_entity.type
_entity.pdbx_description
1 polymer ?
#
loop_
_entity_poly.entity_id
_entity_poly.type
_entity_poly.pdbx_seq_one_letter_code
_entity_poly.pdbx_strand_id
1 'polypeptide(L)'
;MFNQKSEVFDFEKYAKHQTGCAHTVDFLGYRFHVSRPLRSGDKGVVMRTVTLDIAPAKVRKLKTRIAKSLLRFSVDGNYVDLLSRFRLITGNFNFVDRATGIRRVSGIYFNYPHVDLASSEAIPDLDKFLRNMVMAPHPRNKIRPKLATAQRRELVRLTFRDGHEKKRFYAFGPTRLVELGSVWRHA
;
A
#
# COMPACT_ATOMS: atom_id res chain seq x y z
N MET A 1 -25.03 -25.43 8.32
CA MET A 1 -25.28 -24.13 8.96
C MET A 1 -23.98 -23.34 8.91
N PHE A 2 -23.89 -22.26 8.15
CA PHE A 2 -22.68 -21.44 8.11
C PHE A 2 -22.56 -20.65 9.43
N ASN A 3 -21.35 -20.53 9.97
CA ASN A 3 -21.08 -19.79 11.21
C ASN A 3 -21.40 -18.29 11.00
N GLN A 4 -21.72 -17.54 12.06
CA GLN A 4 -22.04 -16.09 12.04
C GLN A 4 -20.95 -15.19 11.42
N LYS A 5 -19.77 -15.73 11.11
CA LYS A 5 -18.63 -15.02 10.48
C LYS A 5 -18.44 -15.33 8.99
N SER A 6 -19.38 -16.07 8.38
CA SER A 6 -19.32 -16.44 6.97
C SER A 6 -20.25 -15.54 6.15
N GLU A 7 -19.69 -14.92 5.12
CA GLU A 7 -20.45 -14.22 4.09
C GLU A 7 -20.49 -15.09 2.84
N VAL A 8 -21.68 -15.28 2.28
CA VAL A 8 -21.89 -16.06 1.06
C VAL A 8 -22.18 -15.09 -0.08
N PHE A 9 -21.43 -15.24 -1.18
CA PHE A 9 -21.60 -14.45 -2.38
C PHE A 9 -22.22 -15.31 -3.47
N ASP A 10 -23.41 -14.92 -3.93
CA ASP A 10 -24.06 -15.55 -5.07
C ASP A 10 -23.56 -14.91 -6.36
N PHE A 11 -22.93 -15.72 -7.21
CA PHE A 11 -22.36 -15.23 -8.46
C PHE A 11 -23.27 -15.52 -9.65
N GLU A 12 -23.49 -14.49 -10.49
CA GLU A 12 -24.26 -14.59 -11.73
C GLU A 12 -23.76 -15.71 -12.65
N LYS A 13 -24.69 -16.43 -13.30
CA LYS A 13 -24.36 -17.40 -14.35
C LYS A 13 -23.76 -16.71 -15.57
N TYR A 14 -23.05 -17.48 -16.39
CA TYR A 14 -22.50 -16.98 -17.64
C TYR A 14 -23.60 -16.50 -18.61
N ALA A 15 -23.42 -15.29 -19.13
CA ALA A 15 -24.18 -14.77 -20.26
C ALA A 15 -23.21 -14.21 -21.32
N LYS A 16 -23.59 -14.32 -22.60
CA LYS A 16 -22.78 -13.79 -23.71
C LYS A 16 -22.59 -12.28 -23.54
N HIS A 17 -21.39 -11.78 -23.89
CA HIS A 17 -21.00 -10.38 -23.86
C HIS A 17 -20.91 -9.70 -22.47
N GLN A 18 -20.98 -10.44 -21.37
CA GLN A 18 -20.71 -9.87 -20.05
C GLN A 18 -19.21 -9.74 -19.79
N THR A 19 -18.76 -8.55 -19.40
CA THR A 19 -17.37 -8.27 -19.00
C THR A 19 -17.34 -7.45 -17.70
N GLY A 20 -16.14 -7.30 -17.13
CA GLY A 20 -15.90 -6.44 -15.96
C GLY A 20 -16.02 -7.15 -14.60
N CYS A 21 -16.00 -6.34 -13.55
CA CYS A 21 -16.07 -6.79 -12.16
C CYS A 21 -17.53 -7.06 -11.74
N ALA A 22 -17.77 -8.22 -11.15
CA ALA A 22 -19.06 -8.59 -10.57
C ALA A 22 -19.14 -8.19 -9.10
N HIS A 23 -18.10 -8.49 -8.32
CA HIS A 23 -18.07 -8.23 -6.88
C HIS A 23 -16.69 -7.78 -6.41
N THR A 24 -16.69 -6.98 -5.36
CA THR A 24 -15.49 -6.62 -4.60
C THR A 24 -15.67 -6.93 -3.13
N VAL A 25 -14.67 -7.57 -2.52
CA VAL A 25 -14.68 -7.87 -1.08
C VAL A 25 -13.32 -7.54 -0.46
N ASP A 26 -13.33 -6.96 0.74
CA ASP A 26 -12.11 -6.64 1.48
C ASP A 26 -11.88 -7.69 2.58
N PHE A 27 -10.74 -8.40 2.54
CA PHE A 27 -10.41 -9.43 3.52
C PHE A 27 -8.90 -9.49 3.80
N LEU A 28 -8.54 -9.59 5.08
CA LEU A 28 -7.14 -9.61 5.58
C LEU A 28 -6.24 -8.46 5.04
N GLY A 29 -6.84 -7.33 4.67
CA GLY A 29 -6.10 -6.18 4.12
C GLY A 29 -5.94 -6.18 2.60
N TYR A 30 -6.46 -7.19 1.92
CA TYR A 30 -6.61 -7.22 0.46
C TYR A 30 -8.00 -6.78 0.04
N ARG A 31 -8.09 -6.30 -1.19
CA ARG A 31 -9.32 -6.15 -1.95
C ARG A 31 -9.33 -7.18 -3.06
N PHE A 32 -10.32 -8.03 -3.05
CA PHE A 32 -10.57 -9.00 -4.10
C PHE A 32 -11.48 -8.37 -5.13
N HIS A 33 -11.13 -8.48 -6.41
CA HIS A 33 -11.98 -8.14 -7.53
C HIS A 33 -12.33 -9.43 -8.27
N VAL A 34 -13.59 -9.83 -8.18
CA VAL A 34 -14.08 -11.03 -8.85
C VAL A 34 -14.73 -10.62 -10.17
N SER A 35 -14.23 -11.15 -11.29
CA SER A 35 -14.78 -10.85 -12.60
C SER A 35 -16.13 -11.54 -12.81
N ARG A 36 -16.92 -11.02 -13.75
CA ARG A 36 -17.98 -11.80 -14.37
C ARG A 36 -17.38 -13.04 -15.06
N PRO A 37 -18.13 -14.15 -15.15
CA PRO A 37 -17.65 -15.36 -15.82
C PRO A 37 -17.39 -15.06 -17.30
N LEU A 38 -16.21 -15.45 -17.77
CA LEU A 38 -15.76 -15.28 -19.15
C LEU A 38 -15.46 -16.64 -19.76
N ARG A 39 -15.73 -16.76 -21.06
CA ARG A 39 -15.30 -17.92 -21.84
C ARG A 39 -13.85 -17.72 -22.22
N SER A 40 -12.99 -18.68 -21.88
CA SER A 40 -11.55 -18.56 -22.11
C SER A 40 -11.00 -19.77 -22.86
N GLY A 41 -10.09 -19.49 -23.78
CA GLY A 41 -9.38 -20.46 -24.62
C GLY A 41 -10.22 -21.12 -25.71
N ASP A 42 -9.54 -21.89 -26.57
CA ASP A 42 -10.14 -22.60 -27.72
C ASP A 42 -11.17 -23.65 -27.32
N LYS A 43 -11.12 -24.15 -26.07
CA LYS A 43 -12.05 -25.16 -25.54
C LYS A 43 -13.33 -24.57 -24.93
N GLY A 44 -13.47 -23.24 -24.90
CA GLY A 44 -14.70 -22.58 -24.48
C GLY A 44 -15.08 -22.78 -23.00
N VAL A 45 -14.11 -23.00 -22.12
CA VAL A 45 -14.33 -23.17 -20.67
C VAL A 45 -14.74 -21.84 -20.06
N VAL A 46 -15.76 -21.87 -19.20
CA VAL A 46 -16.25 -20.68 -18.48
C VAL A 46 -15.51 -20.58 -17.15
N MET A 47 -14.83 -19.47 -16.91
CA MET A 47 -14.13 -19.22 -15.64
C MET A 47 -14.25 -17.77 -15.18
N ARG A 48 -13.98 -17.54 -13.90
CA ARG A 48 -13.87 -16.20 -13.32
C ARG A 48 -12.41 -15.92 -13.00
N THR A 49 -11.98 -14.70 -13.27
CA THR A 49 -10.69 -14.19 -12.84
C THR A 49 -10.89 -13.49 -11.50
N VAL A 50 -10.02 -13.79 -10.54
CA VAL A 50 -9.93 -13.07 -9.27
C VAL A 50 -8.61 -12.33 -9.28
N THR A 51 -8.67 -11.01 -9.13
CA THR A 51 -7.47 -10.19 -8.93
C THR A 51 -7.46 -9.58 -7.55
N LEU A 52 -6.28 -9.30 -7.05
CA LEU A 52 -6.03 -8.82 -5.70
C LEU A 52 -5.36 -7.45 -5.74
N ASP A 53 -5.88 -6.54 -4.95
CA ASP A 53 -5.27 -5.24 -4.68
C ASP A 53 -5.19 -4.98 -3.17
N ILE A 54 -4.64 -3.82 -2.78
CA ILE A 54 -4.59 -3.39 -1.38
C ILE A 54 -5.95 -2.82 -0.98
N ALA A 55 -6.50 -3.28 0.15
CA ALA A 55 -7.78 -2.77 0.64
C ALA A 55 -7.72 -1.25 0.90
N PRO A 56 -8.77 -0.46 0.59
CA PRO A 56 -8.72 1.00 0.75
C PRO A 56 -8.47 1.47 2.17
N ALA A 57 -8.91 0.70 3.18
CA ALA A 57 -8.57 1.00 4.56
C ALA A 57 -7.05 1.03 4.79
N LYS A 58 -6.31 0.13 4.15
CA LYS A 58 -4.85 0.07 4.21
C LYS A 58 -4.21 1.18 3.37
N VAL A 59 -4.74 1.48 2.19
CA VAL A 59 -4.33 2.63 1.37
C VAL A 59 -4.45 3.95 2.15
N ARG A 60 -5.61 4.19 2.78
CA ARG A 60 -5.83 5.36 3.65
C ARG A 60 -4.82 5.42 4.79
N LYS A 61 -4.53 4.28 5.42
CA LYS A 61 -3.52 4.23 6.49
C LYS A 61 -2.13 4.63 6.00
N LEU A 62 -1.70 4.14 4.83
CA LEU A 62 -0.42 4.52 4.22
C LEU A 62 -0.36 6.01 3.88
N LYS A 63 -1.44 6.56 3.28
CA LYS A 63 -1.57 8.01 3.00
C LYS A 63 -1.49 8.84 4.28
N THR A 64 -2.18 8.43 5.36
CA THR A 64 -2.09 9.08 6.67
C THR A 64 -0.67 9.07 7.22
N ARG A 65 0.06 7.95 7.08
CA ARG A 65 1.47 7.88 7.51
C ARG A 65 2.37 8.84 6.75
N ILE A 66 2.18 8.99 5.44
CA ILE A 66 2.90 10.00 4.62
C ILE A 66 2.59 11.40 5.17
N ALA A 67 1.32 11.75 5.31
CA ALA A 67 0.89 13.07 5.78
C ALA A 67 1.44 13.39 7.18
N LYS A 68 1.35 12.46 8.14
CA LYS A 68 1.89 12.65 9.49
C LYS A 68 3.41 12.76 9.51
N SER A 69 4.12 12.04 8.64
CA SER A 69 5.58 12.14 8.53
C SER A 69 6.00 13.54 8.06
N LEU A 70 5.26 14.11 7.11
CA LEU A 70 5.47 15.48 6.61
C LEU A 70 5.10 16.56 7.64
N LEU A 71 3.99 16.37 8.37
CA LEU A 71 3.61 17.26 9.46
C LEU A 71 4.69 17.28 10.54
N ARG A 72 5.20 16.10 10.94
CA ARG A 72 6.30 16.02 11.92
C ARG A 72 7.55 16.75 11.43
N PHE A 73 7.94 16.55 10.18
CA PHE A 73 9.07 17.27 9.57
C PHE A 73 8.85 18.79 9.54
N SER A 74 7.62 19.25 9.37
CA SER A 74 7.31 20.68 9.39
C SER A 74 7.50 21.32 10.78
N VAL A 75 7.50 20.50 11.84
CA VAL A 75 7.75 20.92 13.22
C VAL A 75 9.24 20.85 13.56
N ASP A 76 9.91 19.72 13.27
CA ASP A 76 11.28 19.48 13.74
C ASP A 76 12.38 19.74 12.69
N GLY A 77 12.03 19.89 11.41
CA GLY A 77 12.98 20.08 10.32
C GLY A 77 13.93 18.90 10.07
N ASN A 78 13.71 17.74 10.71
CA ASN A 78 14.63 16.61 10.63
C ASN A 78 14.40 15.79 9.35
N TYR A 79 15.20 16.09 8.32
CA TYR A 79 15.08 15.43 7.02
C TYR A 79 15.48 13.95 7.06
N VAL A 80 16.48 13.58 7.86
CA VAL A 80 16.95 12.19 7.98
C VAL A 80 15.83 11.28 8.49
N ASP A 81 15.07 11.77 9.46
CA ASP A 81 13.88 11.12 9.99
C ASP A 81 12.77 11.02 8.94
N LEU A 82 12.48 12.10 8.21
CA LEU A 82 11.49 12.10 7.14
C LEU A 82 11.81 11.05 6.07
N LEU A 83 13.07 11.05 5.60
CA LEU A 83 13.56 10.11 4.60
C LEU A 83 13.44 8.67 5.10
N SER A 84 13.84 8.42 6.35
CA SER A 84 13.75 7.10 6.98
C SER A 84 12.29 6.62 7.10
N ARG A 85 11.36 7.51 7.47
CA ARG A 85 9.91 7.22 7.50
C ARG A 85 9.37 6.86 6.12
N PHE A 86 9.76 7.60 5.09
CA PHE A 86 9.34 7.32 3.72
C PHE A 86 9.87 5.97 3.24
N ARG A 87 11.15 5.66 3.49
CA ARG A 87 11.75 4.34 3.21
C ARG A 87 10.97 3.21 3.89
N LEU A 88 10.53 3.42 5.12
CA LEU A 88 9.75 2.42 5.88
C LEU A 88 8.31 2.27 5.37
N ILE A 89 7.71 3.34 4.86
CA ILE A 89 6.35 3.32 4.27
C ILE A 89 6.36 2.67 2.88
N THR A 90 7.31 3.05 2.02
CA THR A 90 7.33 2.65 0.60
C THR A 90 8.09 1.34 0.35
N GLY A 91 8.98 0.94 1.25
CA GLY A 91 9.85 -0.22 1.07
C GLY A 91 9.53 -1.39 1.99
N ASN A 92 10.55 -2.23 2.18
CA ASN A 92 10.53 -3.39 3.05
C ASN A 92 11.63 -3.30 4.09
N PHE A 93 11.43 -3.94 5.23
CA PHE A 93 12.37 -3.95 6.33
C PHE A 93 12.20 -5.22 7.16
N ASN A 94 13.21 -5.52 7.98
CA ASN A 94 13.12 -6.55 9.00
C ASN A 94 13.08 -5.92 10.38
N PHE A 95 12.55 -6.68 11.32
CA PHE A 95 12.56 -6.36 12.74
C PHE A 95 12.65 -7.66 13.53
N VAL A 96 13.11 -7.55 14.77
CA VAL A 96 13.07 -8.66 15.72
C VAL A 96 11.78 -8.54 16.51
N ASP A 97 10.97 -9.59 16.46
CA ASP A 97 9.79 -9.70 17.31
C ASP A 97 10.24 -9.87 18.76
N ARG A 98 9.84 -8.94 19.63
CA ARG A 98 10.25 -8.95 21.04
C ARG A 98 9.66 -10.13 21.82
N ALA A 99 8.52 -10.67 21.41
CA ALA A 99 7.88 -11.77 22.10
C ALA A 99 8.56 -13.11 21.80
N THR A 100 9.02 -13.29 20.56
CA THR A 100 9.54 -14.58 20.08
C THR A 100 11.05 -14.58 19.84
N GLY A 101 11.70 -13.41 19.80
CA GLY A 101 13.10 -13.26 19.39
C GLY A 101 13.34 -13.51 17.89
N ILE A 102 12.29 -13.83 17.13
CA ILE A 102 12.40 -14.21 15.72
C ILE A 102 12.49 -12.96 14.85
N ARG A 103 13.40 -12.99 13.87
CA ARG A 103 13.48 -11.98 12.82
C ARG A 103 12.29 -12.12 11.86
N ARG A 104 11.51 -11.05 11.74
CA ARG A 104 10.36 -10.94 10.84
C ARG A 104 10.66 -9.93 9.74
N VAL A 105 9.95 -10.04 8.63
CA VAL A 105 9.94 -9.06 7.54
C VAL A 105 8.57 -8.41 7.44
N SER A 106 8.56 -7.14 7.06
CA SER A 106 7.35 -6.35 6.83
C SER A 106 7.65 -5.32 5.75
N GLY A 107 6.63 -4.79 5.10
CA GLY A 107 6.77 -3.80 4.05
C GLY A 107 5.71 -3.92 3.00
N ILE A 108 5.82 -3.11 1.95
CA ILE A 108 4.82 -3.10 0.88
C ILE A 108 4.71 -4.47 0.18
N TYR A 109 5.83 -5.12 -0.13
CA TYR A 109 5.83 -6.45 -0.75
C TYR A 109 5.43 -7.52 0.25
N PHE A 110 6.05 -7.55 1.43
CA PHE A 110 5.81 -8.64 2.39
C PHE A 110 4.42 -8.61 3.03
N ASN A 111 3.78 -7.44 3.13
CA ASN A 111 2.40 -7.34 3.62
C ASN A 111 1.39 -7.64 2.52
N TYR A 112 1.73 -7.40 1.25
CA TYR A 112 0.82 -7.55 0.11
C TYR A 112 1.46 -8.32 -1.06
N PRO A 113 2.03 -9.53 -0.84
CA PRO A 113 2.74 -10.26 -1.90
C PRO A 113 1.85 -10.69 -3.07
N HIS A 114 0.54 -10.80 -2.84
CA HIS A 114 -0.41 -11.29 -3.84
C HIS A 114 -1.08 -10.19 -4.67
N VAL A 115 -0.68 -8.93 -4.52
CA VAL A 115 -1.24 -7.85 -5.34
C VAL A 115 -0.86 -8.03 -6.80
N ASP A 116 -1.87 -7.97 -7.67
CA ASP A 116 -1.71 -8.00 -9.12
C ASP A 116 -1.26 -6.62 -9.61
N LEU A 117 0.06 -6.38 -9.67
CA LEU A 117 0.64 -5.08 -10.01
C LEU A 117 0.17 -4.52 -11.36
N ALA A 118 -0.18 -5.38 -12.33
CA ALA A 118 -0.63 -4.96 -13.66
C ALA A 118 -2.04 -4.33 -13.62
N SER A 119 -2.89 -4.75 -12.69
CA SER A 119 -4.27 -4.28 -12.54
C SER A 119 -4.53 -3.47 -11.27
N SER A 120 -3.51 -3.29 -10.42
CA SER A 120 -3.61 -2.56 -9.16
C SER A 120 -3.90 -1.07 -9.39
N GLU A 121 -4.93 -0.57 -8.71
CA GLU A 121 -5.24 0.86 -8.62
C GLU A 121 -4.55 1.49 -7.40
N ALA A 122 -4.37 0.71 -6.33
CA ALA A 122 -3.82 1.20 -5.07
C ALA A 122 -2.35 1.64 -5.18
N ILE A 123 -1.50 0.87 -5.88
CA ILE A 123 -0.07 1.19 -5.98
C ILE A 123 0.16 2.52 -6.74
N PRO A 124 -0.42 2.75 -7.93
CA PRO A 124 -0.32 4.03 -8.63
C PRO A 124 -0.94 5.20 -7.83
N ASP A 125 -2.06 4.98 -7.14
CA ASP A 125 -2.71 5.99 -6.30
C ASP A 125 -1.81 6.43 -5.13
N LEU A 126 -1.13 5.47 -4.48
CA LEU A 126 -0.16 5.76 -3.42
C LEU A 126 1.05 6.53 -3.93
N ASP A 127 1.60 6.16 -5.10
CA ASP A 127 2.72 6.87 -5.73
C ASP A 127 2.34 8.30 -6.13
N LYS A 128 1.17 8.46 -6.75
CA LYS A 128 0.62 9.76 -7.11
C LYS A 128 0.40 10.63 -5.87
N PHE A 129 -0.14 10.07 -4.79
CA PHE A 129 -0.36 10.78 -3.53
C PHE A 129 0.97 11.26 -2.92
N LEU A 130 1.97 10.37 -2.81
CA LEU A 130 3.29 10.73 -2.29
C LEU A 130 3.92 11.85 -3.12
N ARG A 131 3.93 11.69 -4.45
CA ARG A 131 4.49 12.69 -5.36
C ARG A 131 3.78 14.04 -5.21
N ASN A 132 2.46 14.05 -5.14
CA ASN A 132 1.69 15.29 -4.96
C ASN A 132 1.99 15.96 -3.63
N MET A 133 2.09 15.21 -2.53
CA MET A 133 2.42 15.76 -1.22
C MET A 133 3.82 16.38 -1.17
N VAL A 134 4.78 15.81 -1.90
CA VAL A 134 6.16 16.31 -1.96
C VAL A 134 6.34 17.44 -2.98
N MET A 135 5.65 17.41 -4.13
CA MET A 135 5.94 18.31 -5.25
C MET A 135 4.92 19.43 -5.43
N ALA A 136 3.62 19.19 -5.19
CA ALA A 136 2.58 20.11 -5.63
C ALA A 136 2.63 21.45 -4.85
N PRO A 137 2.84 22.59 -5.54
CA PRO A 137 2.70 23.91 -4.95
C PRO A 137 1.22 24.29 -4.96
N HIS A 138 0.39 23.62 -4.15
CA HIS A 138 -1.02 23.99 -4.06
C HIS A 138 -1.20 25.02 -2.92
N PRO A 139 -1.80 26.20 -3.17
CA PRO A 139 -2.05 27.22 -2.14
C PRO A 139 -2.80 26.73 -0.89
N ARG A 140 -3.63 25.69 -1.04
CA ARG A 140 -4.41 25.09 0.07
C ARG A 140 -3.69 23.92 0.75
N ASN A 141 -2.54 23.48 0.24
CA ASN A 141 -1.74 22.43 0.89
C ASN A 141 -0.95 23.02 2.05
N LYS A 142 -1.62 23.20 3.19
CA LYS A 142 -1.03 23.67 4.45
C LYS A 142 0.03 22.72 5.02
N ILE A 143 0.14 21.51 4.47
CA ILE A 143 1.09 20.46 4.89
C ILE A 143 2.37 20.52 4.03
N ARG A 144 2.46 21.43 3.05
CA ARG A 144 3.61 21.49 2.15
C ARG A 144 4.91 21.74 2.95
N PRO A 145 5.83 20.77 3.00
CA PRO A 145 7.06 20.92 3.76
C PRO A 145 8.02 21.90 3.06
N LYS A 146 8.82 22.61 3.86
CA LYS A 146 9.99 23.37 3.38
C LYS A 146 11.14 22.41 3.07
N LEU A 147 11.08 21.79 1.89
CA LEU A 147 12.13 20.91 1.38
C LEU A 147 12.98 21.61 0.33
N ALA A 148 14.30 21.42 0.43
CA ALA A 148 15.25 21.77 -0.62
C ALA A 148 15.00 20.95 -1.88
N THR A 149 15.42 21.46 -3.04
CA THR A 149 15.23 20.79 -4.34
C THR A 149 15.85 19.39 -4.35
N ALA A 150 17.05 19.21 -3.78
CA ALA A 150 17.70 17.90 -3.68
C ALA A 150 16.89 16.90 -2.83
N GLN A 151 16.37 17.35 -1.68
CA GLN A 151 15.53 16.55 -0.79
C GLN A 151 14.23 16.11 -1.49
N ARG A 152 13.59 17.00 -2.25
CA ARG A 152 12.39 16.64 -3.04
C ARG A 152 12.70 15.57 -4.07
N ARG A 153 13.80 15.72 -4.82
CA ARG A 153 14.24 14.75 -5.84
C ARG A 153 14.51 13.38 -5.22
N GLU A 154 15.11 13.34 -4.03
CA GLU A 154 15.37 12.09 -3.33
C GLU A 154 14.06 11.41 -2.88
N LEU A 155 13.14 12.14 -2.26
CA LEU A 155 11.88 11.56 -1.77
C LEU A 155 11.00 11.01 -2.88
N VAL A 156 10.91 11.67 -4.04
CA VAL A 156 10.06 11.17 -5.15
C VAL A 156 10.62 9.95 -5.87
N ARG A 157 11.88 9.59 -5.63
CA ARG A 157 12.46 8.31 -6.10
C ARG A 157 12.04 7.12 -5.22
N LEU A 158 11.41 7.38 -4.08
CA LEU A 158 10.80 6.38 -3.23
C LEU A 158 9.36 6.17 -3.70
N THR A 159 9.12 5.05 -4.38
CA THR A 159 7.80 4.66 -4.87
C THR A 159 7.39 3.32 -4.26
N PHE A 160 6.09 3.15 -4.04
CA PHE A 160 5.47 1.90 -3.63
C PHE A 160 5.63 0.84 -4.72
N ARG A 161 5.56 1.23 -6.00
CA ARG A 161 5.81 0.32 -7.12
C ARG A 161 7.20 -0.28 -7.07
N ASP A 162 8.25 0.55 -6.95
CA ASP A 162 9.63 0.03 -6.82
C ASP A 162 9.81 -0.79 -5.54
N GLY A 163 9.20 -0.36 -4.43
CA GLY A 163 9.28 -1.08 -3.18
C GLY A 163 8.64 -2.47 -3.25
N HIS A 164 7.57 -2.62 -4.02
CA HIS A 164 6.88 -3.89 -4.23
C HIS A 164 7.60 -4.76 -5.25
N GLU A 165 7.77 -4.26 -6.47
CA GLU A 165 8.33 -4.99 -7.62
C GLU A 165 9.79 -5.39 -7.39
N LYS A 166 10.62 -4.44 -6.94
CA LYS A 166 12.06 -4.66 -6.72
C LYS A 166 12.37 -5.15 -5.30
N LYS A 167 11.33 -5.37 -4.48
CA LYS A 167 11.43 -5.77 -3.07
C LYS A 167 12.44 -4.92 -2.28
N ARG A 168 12.49 -3.61 -2.57
CA ARG A 168 13.53 -2.72 -2.03
C ARG A 168 13.54 -2.79 -0.50
N PHE A 169 14.71 -3.07 0.06
CA PHE A 169 14.87 -3.43 1.45
C PHE A 169 15.73 -2.42 2.21
N TYR A 170 15.34 -2.11 3.44
CA TYR A 170 16.02 -1.20 4.34
C TYR A 170 16.24 -1.86 5.71
N ALA A 171 17.43 -1.69 6.26
CA ALA A 171 17.76 -2.13 7.60
C ALA A 171 17.51 -1.00 8.60
N PHE A 172 16.87 -1.33 9.72
CA PHE A 172 16.65 -0.42 10.82
C PHE A 172 16.92 -1.13 12.14
N GLY A 173 17.57 -0.45 13.07
CA GLY A 173 17.68 -0.92 14.45
C GLY A 173 16.32 -0.93 15.16
N PRO A 174 16.11 -1.80 16.18
CA PRO A 174 14.85 -1.87 16.91
C PRO A 174 14.42 -0.54 17.56
N THR A 175 15.36 0.20 18.14
CA THR A 175 15.11 1.53 18.73
C THR A 175 14.65 2.52 17.66
N ARG A 176 15.37 2.53 16.53
CA ARG A 176 15.06 3.39 15.38
C ARG A 176 13.67 3.14 14.80
N LEU A 177 13.24 1.88 14.72
CA LEU A 177 11.88 1.55 14.26
C LEU A 177 10.80 2.13 15.19
N VAL A 178 11.00 2.05 16.51
CA VAL A 178 10.08 2.61 17.51
C VAL A 178 10.02 4.13 17.41
N GLU A 179 11.16 4.79 17.28
CA GLU A 179 11.26 6.25 17.11
C GLU A 179 10.52 6.72 15.86
N LEU A 180 10.82 6.11 14.71
CA LEU A 180 10.20 6.47 13.42
C LEU A 180 8.69 6.22 13.45
N GLY A 181 8.27 5.09 14.03
CA GLY A 181 6.87 4.67 14.11
C GLY A 181 6.03 5.43 15.13
N SER A 182 6.64 6.10 16.12
CA SER A 182 5.94 6.84 17.17
C SER A 182 4.96 7.90 16.63
N VAL A 183 5.30 8.49 15.48
CA VAL A 183 4.49 9.50 14.77
C VAL A 183 3.14 8.95 14.30
N TRP A 184 2.99 7.62 14.22
CA TRP A 184 1.79 6.96 13.72
C TRP A 184 0.98 6.24 14.80
N ARG A 185 1.25 6.47 16.08
CA ARG A 185 0.58 5.77 17.20
C ARG A 185 -0.95 5.92 17.18
N HIS A 186 -1.46 7.03 16.64
CA HIS A 186 -2.89 7.32 16.49
C HIS A 186 -3.34 7.37 15.01
N ALA A 187 -2.73 6.56 14.13
CA ALA A 187 -2.96 6.59 12.68
C ALA A 187 -3.66 5.34 12.13
#